data_AF-A0AAD5G3S8-F1
#
_entry.id   AF-A0AAD5G3S8-F1
#
_cell.length_a   1.000
_cell.length_b   1.000
_cell.length_c   1.000
_cell.angle_alpha   90.00
_cell.angle_beta   90.00
_cell.angle_gamma   90.00
#
_symmetry.space_group_name_H-M   'P 1'
#
loop_
_entity.id
_entity.type
_entity.pdbx_description
1 polymer ?
#
loop_
_entity_poly.entity_id
_entity_poly.type
_entity_poly.pdbx_seq_one_letter_code
_entity_poly.pdbx_strand_id
1 'polypeptide(L)'
;MELLSSPSFPSYYSFFTCRQSKQYFPSFITILNTKSQFSVGLKLTSGRLQPSSFTVEAVVGDATSVPNDSTTDHESVNEEVHSRDDTEGGGDSGDPKMVRICDKLIEVFMVDKPTPADWRRLLAFSKEWNAIRPHFFERCQQRADEEDDPGMKHRLLRLGRKLKEVDEDVQRHDELLQVVKNAPSEIGDIVARRRKDFTKEFFMHLHAVAESYHDNEVEQNVIAKIGNTCLAAVQAYDTATESIEAINAAELKFQDLINSPSVDAACRKIDNLAEKNQLDSALVLMITKAWSAAKETNMMKDEVKDILYHLYMTARGNLQRLMPKEVRIVKYLLSIEDPKMLLSALNDAFTPGDELEGKDFDNLYTTPEKLHTWIKAVVNAYHFSREGTLIKEARDLMNPKIIQKLEEMEKLIRDKFM
;
A
#
# COMPACT_ATOMS: atom_id res chain seq x y z
N MET A 1 24.08 -68.44 -11.09
CA MET A 1 23.31 -68.96 -9.93
C MET A 1 23.21 -67.81 -8.95
N GLU A 2 21.98 -67.37 -8.71
CA GLU A 2 21.45 -66.60 -7.56
C GLU A 2 22.27 -65.39 -7.09
N LEU A 3 21.98 -64.15 -7.50
CA LEU A 3 20.83 -63.29 -7.13
C LEU A 3 20.47 -63.34 -5.64
N LEU A 4 21.09 -62.45 -4.86
CA LEU A 4 20.58 -62.03 -3.55
C LEU A 4 20.12 -60.57 -3.61
N SER A 5 18.81 -60.44 -3.42
CA SER A 5 18.03 -59.22 -3.26
C SER A 5 18.45 -58.43 -2.02
N SER A 6 18.42 -57.11 -2.13
CA SER A 6 18.33 -56.18 -0.98
C SER A 6 17.03 -55.37 -1.10
N PRO A 7 16.34 -55.08 0.02
CA PRO A 7 14.99 -54.55 0.00
C PRO A 7 14.96 -53.05 -0.33
N SER A 8 14.03 -52.68 -1.19
CA SER A 8 13.65 -51.32 -1.52
C SER A 8 12.94 -50.64 -0.34
N PHE A 9 13.51 -49.53 0.16
CA PHE A 9 12.76 -48.54 0.94
C PHE A 9 12.34 -47.39 0.01
N PRO A 10 11.08 -46.91 0.08
CA PRO A 10 10.63 -45.82 -0.77
C PRO A 10 11.12 -44.47 -0.23
N SER A 11 11.88 -43.76 -1.06
CA SER A 11 12.25 -42.36 -0.88
C SER A 11 11.01 -41.46 -1.02
N TYR A 12 10.50 -40.95 0.10
CA TYR A 12 9.52 -39.86 0.14
C TYR A 12 10.08 -38.70 0.95
N TYR A 13 10.87 -37.84 0.30
CA TYR A 13 11.07 -36.46 0.75
C TYR A 13 11.01 -35.53 -0.46
N SER A 14 9.79 -35.10 -0.80
CA SER A 14 9.52 -33.98 -1.68
C SER A 14 8.43 -33.12 -1.06
N PHE A 15 8.81 -32.12 -0.26
CA PHE A 15 7.85 -31.19 0.35
C PHE A 15 7.94 -29.76 -0.23
N PHE A 16 8.61 -29.59 -1.37
CA PHE A 16 8.40 -28.44 -2.25
C PHE A 16 8.41 -28.93 -3.71
N THR A 17 7.34 -29.59 -4.11
CA THR A 17 7.02 -29.79 -5.53
C THR A 17 5.57 -29.42 -5.75
N CYS A 18 5.38 -28.31 -6.47
CA CYS A 18 4.10 -27.85 -6.99
C CYS A 18 3.44 -28.98 -7.80
N ARG A 19 2.24 -29.39 -7.41
CA ARG A 19 1.43 -30.34 -8.18
C ARG A 19 0.50 -29.51 -9.07
N GLN A 20 0.74 -29.56 -10.37
CA GLN A 20 -0.01 -28.85 -11.41
C GLN A 20 -1.52 -29.14 -11.33
N SER A 21 -2.33 -28.09 -11.33
CA SER A 21 -3.69 -28.14 -11.87
C SER A 21 -3.69 -27.46 -13.24
N LYS A 22 -3.97 -28.25 -14.29
CA LYS A 22 -4.29 -27.74 -15.64
C LYS A 22 -5.56 -26.90 -15.55
N GLN A 23 -5.43 -25.57 -15.65
CA GLN A 23 -6.53 -24.71 -16.08
C GLN A 23 -5.98 -23.66 -17.05
N TYR A 24 -6.69 -23.54 -18.17
CA TYR A 24 -6.42 -22.68 -19.30
C TYR A 24 -6.33 -21.20 -18.87
N PHE A 25 -5.20 -20.56 -19.13
CA PHE A 25 -5.12 -19.09 -19.16
C PHE A 25 -5.45 -18.61 -20.58
N PRO A 26 -6.31 -17.58 -20.75
CA PRO A 26 -6.50 -16.92 -22.04
C PRO A 26 -5.27 -16.08 -22.39
N SER A 27 -4.77 -16.33 -23.59
CA SER A 27 -3.65 -15.69 -24.26
C SER A 27 -3.94 -14.23 -24.57
N PHE A 28 -3.08 -13.31 -24.11
CA PHE A 28 -2.91 -12.01 -24.74
C PHE A 28 -1.45 -11.55 -24.67
N ILE A 29 -0.59 -12.16 -25.49
CA ILE A 29 0.48 -11.44 -26.20
C ILE A 29 0.62 -12.11 -27.57
N THR A 30 0.01 -11.50 -28.59
CA THR A 30 0.25 -11.83 -30.00
C THR A 30 1.58 -11.21 -30.41
N ILE A 31 2.65 -12.00 -30.50
CA ILE A 31 3.89 -11.56 -31.12
C ILE A 31 3.81 -11.91 -32.60
N LEU A 32 3.77 -10.87 -33.44
CA LEU A 32 3.83 -10.99 -34.89
C LEU A 32 5.16 -11.63 -35.30
N ASN A 33 5.05 -12.67 -36.10
CA ASN A 33 6.14 -13.43 -36.69
C ASN A 33 6.64 -12.73 -37.95
N THR A 34 7.89 -12.24 -37.95
CA THR A 34 8.63 -11.96 -39.17
C THR A 34 10.02 -12.59 -39.10
N LYS A 35 10.34 -13.39 -40.13
CA LYS A 35 11.54 -14.20 -40.26
C LYS A 35 12.76 -13.37 -40.71
N SER A 36 13.93 -13.84 -40.25
CA SER A 36 15.27 -13.74 -40.87
C SER A 36 16.00 -12.39 -40.69
N GLN A 37 17.31 -12.27 -40.44
CA GLN A 37 18.50 -13.12 -40.56
C GLN A 37 19.55 -12.76 -39.48
N PHE A 38 20.54 -13.65 -39.30
CA PHE A 38 21.75 -13.49 -38.47
C PHE A 38 22.54 -12.18 -38.72
N SER A 39 23.09 -11.56 -37.66
CA SER A 39 24.55 -11.33 -37.50
C SER A 39 24.92 -10.50 -36.25
N VAL A 40 25.92 -11.01 -35.54
CA VAL A 40 27.03 -10.38 -34.80
C VAL A 40 26.91 -8.90 -34.35
N GLY A 41 26.94 -8.71 -33.02
CA GLY A 41 27.76 -7.67 -32.38
C GLY A 41 27.11 -6.34 -31.98
N LEU A 42 27.60 -5.82 -30.85
CA LEU A 42 27.63 -4.43 -30.35
C LEU A 42 26.58 -3.95 -29.33
N LYS A 43 27.14 -3.63 -28.14
CA LYS A 43 26.93 -2.43 -27.30
C LYS A 43 25.56 -1.77 -27.31
N LEU A 44 24.92 -1.75 -26.14
CA LEU A 44 23.85 -0.80 -25.84
C LEU A 44 24.35 0.26 -24.86
N THR A 45 24.46 1.47 -25.39
CA THR A 45 24.70 2.74 -24.73
C THR A 45 23.48 3.18 -23.93
N SER A 46 23.74 3.82 -22.79
CA SER A 46 22.77 4.56 -21.98
C SER A 46 22.04 5.61 -22.81
N GLY A 47 20.70 5.54 -22.85
CA GLY A 47 19.81 6.45 -23.56
C GLY A 47 18.60 6.79 -22.69
N ARG A 48 18.62 8.00 -22.14
CA ARG A 48 17.61 8.63 -21.29
C ARG A 48 16.31 8.85 -22.11
N LEU A 49 15.19 8.29 -21.68
CA LEU A 49 13.88 8.54 -22.30
C LEU A 49 13.24 9.80 -21.71
N GLN A 50 13.03 10.82 -22.54
CA GLN A 50 12.14 11.94 -22.28
C GLN A 50 10.67 11.52 -22.50
N PRO A 51 9.70 12.09 -21.75
CA PRO A 51 8.28 11.84 -22.00
C PRO A 51 7.76 12.73 -23.14
N SER A 52 7.12 12.11 -24.13
CA SER A 52 6.39 12.79 -25.20
C SER A 52 5.07 13.37 -24.68
N SER A 53 4.88 14.68 -24.88
CA SER A 53 3.64 15.42 -24.67
C SER A 53 2.58 15.05 -25.72
N PHE A 54 1.37 14.70 -25.29
CA PHE A 54 0.18 14.68 -26.15
C PHE A 54 -0.63 15.95 -25.89
N THR A 55 -0.70 16.82 -26.89
CA THR A 55 -1.63 17.95 -26.98
C THR A 55 -2.88 17.52 -27.74
N VAL A 56 -4.07 17.79 -27.17
CA VAL A 56 -5.35 17.63 -27.85
C VAL A 56 -5.87 19.03 -28.18
N GLU A 57 -5.96 19.35 -29.46
CA GLU A 57 -6.64 20.54 -30.00
C GLU A 57 -8.16 20.40 -29.84
N ALA A 58 -8.79 21.40 -29.23
CA ALA A 58 -10.24 21.57 -29.22
C ALA A 58 -10.68 22.37 -30.44
N VAL A 59 -11.52 21.77 -31.29
CA VAL A 59 -12.19 22.43 -32.41
C VAL A 59 -13.40 23.19 -31.90
N VAL A 60 -13.42 24.49 -32.18
CA VAL A 60 -14.53 25.43 -31.98
C VAL A 60 -15.58 25.22 -33.07
N GLY A 61 -16.84 25.11 -32.68
CA GLY A 61 -18.00 25.13 -33.58
C GLY A 61 -19.16 25.87 -32.93
N ASP A 62 -19.37 27.10 -33.37
CA ASP A 62 -20.45 28.01 -32.99
C ASP A 62 -21.62 27.83 -33.96
N ALA A 63 -22.86 27.69 -33.47
CA ALA A 63 -24.08 27.80 -34.28
C ALA A 63 -25.35 27.99 -33.40
N THR A 64 -25.83 29.22 -33.39
CA THR A 64 -27.11 29.73 -32.90
C THR A 64 -28.32 29.14 -33.64
N SER A 65 -29.41 28.79 -32.95
CA SER A 65 -30.79 29.13 -33.36
C SER A 65 -31.85 28.67 -32.34
N VAL A 66 -32.61 29.63 -31.83
CA VAL A 66 -33.94 29.48 -31.19
C VAL A 66 -35.01 29.45 -32.31
N PRO A 67 -36.18 28.82 -32.08
CA PRO A 67 -37.42 29.61 -32.14
C PRO A 67 -38.45 29.30 -31.04
N ASN A 68 -39.14 30.39 -30.64
CA ASN A 68 -40.39 30.52 -29.88
C ASN A 68 -41.54 29.60 -30.38
N ASP A 69 -42.53 29.29 -29.54
CA ASP A 69 -43.79 30.07 -29.43
C ASP A 69 -44.87 29.46 -28.51
N SER A 70 -45.82 30.33 -28.12
CA SER A 70 -47.16 30.19 -27.50
C SER A 70 -47.26 30.34 -25.96
N THR A 71 -47.56 31.53 -25.40
CA THR A 71 -48.82 32.33 -25.30
C THR A 71 -49.94 31.72 -24.45
N THR A 72 -50.28 32.35 -23.32
CA THR A 72 -51.54 33.10 -23.09
C THR A 72 -51.65 33.68 -21.66
N ASP A 73 -51.74 35.01 -21.61
CA ASP A 73 -52.71 35.90 -20.93
C ASP A 73 -52.90 35.98 -19.40
N HIS A 74 -52.51 37.16 -18.90
CA HIS A 74 -53.26 38.15 -18.09
C HIS A 74 -53.98 37.73 -16.78
N GLU A 75 -53.57 38.35 -15.66
CA GLU A 75 -54.40 39.33 -14.93
C GLU A 75 -53.60 40.12 -13.89
N SER A 76 -54.03 41.37 -13.70
CA SER A 76 -53.34 42.50 -13.07
C SER A 76 -53.78 42.69 -11.60
N VAL A 77 -52.98 43.42 -10.78
CA VAL A 77 -53.35 44.69 -10.10
C VAL A 77 -52.31 45.05 -9.01
N ASN A 78 -52.02 46.36 -8.98
CA ASN A 78 -51.10 47.16 -8.20
C ASN A 78 -51.24 47.12 -6.66
N GLU A 79 -50.12 47.44 -5.98
CA GLU A 79 -49.93 48.42 -4.87
C GLU A 79 -48.47 48.23 -4.37
N GLU A 80 -47.66 49.20 -3.98
CA GLU A 80 -47.68 50.65 -3.99
C GLU A 80 -46.22 51.11 -3.78
N VAL A 81 -45.86 52.23 -4.39
CA VAL A 81 -44.52 52.83 -4.38
C VAL A 81 -44.28 53.60 -3.08
N HIS A 82 -43.15 53.33 -2.41
CA HIS A 82 -42.51 54.29 -1.52
C HIS A 82 -41.10 54.60 -1.99
N SER A 83 -40.98 55.74 -2.66
CA SER A 83 -39.73 56.42 -2.99
C SER A 83 -39.27 57.30 -1.82
N ARG A 84 -37.96 57.27 -1.53
CA ARG A 84 -37.08 58.34 -0.98
C ARG A 84 -35.96 57.67 -0.18
N ASP A 85 -34.69 58.02 -0.30
CA ASP A 85 -34.01 59.09 -1.01
C ASP A 85 -32.59 58.59 -1.28
N ASP A 86 -32.10 58.78 -2.50
CA ASP A 86 -30.68 58.66 -2.81
C ASP A 86 -29.95 59.83 -2.15
N THR A 87 -29.00 59.50 -1.26
CA THR A 87 -27.86 60.39 -1.02
C THR A 87 -26.61 59.60 -1.37
N GLU A 88 -26.13 59.83 -2.58
CA GLU A 88 -24.80 59.44 -3.02
C GLU A 88 -23.75 60.01 -2.05
N GLY A 89 -23.14 59.11 -1.29
CA GLY A 89 -21.88 59.34 -0.60
C GLY A 89 -20.90 58.27 -1.07
N GLY A 90 -19.98 58.66 -1.95
CA GLY A 90 -18.91 57.78 -2.43
C GLY A 90 -18.12 57.18 -1.26
N GLY A 91 -18.09 55.86 -1.22
CA GLY A 91 -17.33 55.07 -0.26
C GLY A 91 -17.32 53.63 -0.74
N ASP A 92 -16.17 53.21 -1.26
CA ASP A 92 -15.78 51.84 -1.56
C ASP A 92 -15.74 51.01 -0.26
N SER A 93 -16.89 50.80 0.37
CA SER A 93 -17.02 50.03 1.60
C SER A 93 -17.89 48.82 1.32
N GLY A 94 -17.27 47.63 1.35
CA GLY A 94 -17.96 46.35 1.17
C GLY A 94 -19.19 46.21 2.07
N ASP A 95 -20.10 45.31 1.67
CA ASP A 95 -21.37 45.04 2.35
C ASP A 95 -21.22 45.08 3.89
N PRO A 96 -21.90 46.01 4.60
CA PRO A 96 -21.81 46.16 6.05
C PRO A 96 -22.10 44.86 6.83
N LYS A 97 -22.85 43.93 6.24
CA LYS A 97 -23.10 42.60 6.79
C LYS A 97 -21.85 41.72 6.73
N MET A 98 -21.12 41.72 5.62
CA MET A 98 -19.90 40.95 5.43
C MET A 98 -18.77 41.40 6.36
N VAL A 99 -18.66 42.71 6.60
CA VAL A 99 -17.72 43.26 7.57
C VAL A 99 -17.97 42.70 8.98
N ARG A 100 -19.23 42.69 9.42
CA ARG A 100 -19.62 42.13 10.73
C ARG A 100 -19.36 40.63 10.85
N ILE A 101 -19.55 39.87 9.76
CA ILE A 101 -19.25 38.44 9.73
C ILE A 101 -17.75 38.20 9.87
N CYS A 102 -16.93 38.94 9.11
CA CYS A 102 -15.48 38.84 9.16
C CYS A 102 -14.94 39.22 10.54
N ASP A 103 -15.44 40.30 11.15
CA ASP A 103 -15.00 40.75 12.48
C ASP A 103 -15.26 39.69 13.57
N LYS A 104 -16.42 39.01 13.51
CA LYS A 104 -16.72 37.89 14.41
C LYS A 104 -15.82 36.67 14.16
N LEU A 105 -15.56 36.34 12.90
CA LEU A 105 -14.67 35.22 12.57
C LEU A 105 -13.24 35.49 13.03
N ILE A 106 -12.76 36.74 12.92
CA ILE A 106 -11.45 37.14 13.45
C ILE A 106 -11.40 36.88 14.96
N GLU A 107 -12.43 37.26 15.70
CA GLU A 107 -12.52 37.00 17.14
C GLU A 107 -12.49 35.49 17.46
N VAL A 108 -13.30 34.68 16.76
CA VAL A 108 -13.34 33.23 16.94
C VAL A 108 -11.98 32.58 16.68
N PHE A 109 -11.30 32.94 15.58
CA PHE A 109 -10.00 32.37 15.24
C PHE A 109 -8.86 32.86 16.13
N MET A 110 -8.96 34.05 16.72
CA MET A 110 -7.94 34.59 17.62
C MET A 110 -8.10 34.14 19.07
N VAL A 111 -9.33 34.00 19.56
CA VAL A 111 -9.63 33.85 20.99
C VAL A 111 -10.15 32.45 21.29
N ASP A 112 -11.22 32.03 20.61
CA ASP A 112 -11.92 30.78 20.95
C ASP A 112 -11.20 29.54 20.42
N LYS A 113 -10.61 29.65 19.23
CA LYS A 113 -10.01 28.55 18.48
C LYS A 113 -8.67 28.97 17.89
N PRO A 114 -7.62 29.15 18.70
CA PRO A 114 -6.36 29.76 18.26
C PRO A 114 -5.42 28.80 17.51
N THR A 115 -5.77 27.52 17.37
CA THR A 115 -4.85 26.51 16.82
C THR A 115 -5.13 26.23 15.34
N PRO A 116 -4.10 25.93 14.52
CA PRO A 116 -4.28 25.54 13.11
C PRO A 116 -5.17 24.30 12.90
N ALA A 117 -5.23 23.40 13.89
CA ALA A 117 -6.10 22.23 13.83
C ALA A 117 -7.58 22.62 13.96
N ASP A 118 -7.89 23.52 14.89
CA ASP A 118 -9.24 24.05 15.04
C ASP A 118 -9.67 24.85 13.81
N TRP A 119 -8.75 25.63 13.23
CA TRP A 119 -9.00 26.38 12.00
C TRP A 119 -9.37 25.45 10.86
N ARG A 120 -8.56 24.41 10.60
CA ARG A 120 -8.84 23.41 9.56
C ARG A 120 -10.22 22.79 9.75
N ARG A 121 -10.60 22.46 10.99
CA ARG A 121 -11.94 21.97 11.31
C ARG A 121 -13.00 23.01 10.94
N LEU A 122 -12.91 24.24 11.45
CA LEU A 122 -13.90 25.29 11.16
C LEU A 122 -14.06 25.56 9.65
N LEU A 123 -12.95 25.56 8.91
CA LEU A 123 -12.97 25.73 7.45
C LEU A 123 -13.68 24.57 6.76
N ALA A 124 -13.38 23.31 7.13
CA ALA A 124 -14.01 22.13 6.56
C ALA A 124 -15.53 22.03 6.85
N PHE A 125 -16.00 22.64 7.94
CA PHE A 125 -17.43 22.65 8.30
C PHE A 125 -18.21 23.77 7.59
N SER A 126 -17.53 24.80 7.10
CA SER A 126 -18.18 25.99 6.58
C SER A 126 -18.52 25.87 5.09
N LYS A 127 -19.82 25.78 4.78
CA LYS A 127 -20.31 25.79 3.39
C LYS A 127 -20.16 27.15 2.70
N GLU A 128 -20.10 28.23 3.48
CA GLU A 128 -20.06 29.61 2.99
C GLU A 128 -18.63 30.18 2.97
N TRP A 129 -17.64 29.45 3.48
CA TRP A 129 -16.27 29.95 3.59
C TRP A 129 -15.69 30.40 2.24
N ASN A 130 -15.99 29.70 1.15
CA ASN A 130 -15.54 30.10 -0.19
C ASN A 130 -16.00 31.51 -0.59
N ALA A 131 -17.19 31.93 -0.14
CA ALA A 131 -17.71 33.28 -0.37
C ALA A 131 -17.15 34.30 0.64
N ILE A 132 -16.88 33.88 1.89
CA ILE A 132 -16.40 34.75 2.96
C ILE A 132 -14.90 35.04 2.84
N ARG A 133 -14.12 34.04 2.41
CA ARG A 133 -12.66 34.03 2.35
C ARG A 133 -12.00 35.30 1.78
N PRO A 134 -12.35 35.79 0.58
CA PRO A 134 -11.69 36.97 0.02
C PRO A 134 -11.87 38.20 0.93
N HIS A 135 -13.08 38.40 1.45
CA HIS A 135 -13.41 39.49 2.36
C HIS A 135 -12.75 39.33 3.73
N PHE A 136 -12.62 38.11 4.24
CA PHE A 136 -11.97 37.84 5.52
C PHE A 136 -10.51 38.27 5.54
N PHE A 137 -9.75 37.91 4.51
CA PHE A 137 -8.32 38.25 4.43
C PHE A 137 -8.10 39.74 4.20
N GLU A 138 -8.93 40.36 3.36
CA GLU A 138 -8.94 41.81 3.19
C GLU A 138 -9.26 42.53 4.50
N ARG A 139 -10.27 42.05 5.24
CA ARG A 139 -10.64 42.61 6.54
C ARG A 139 -9.54 42.46 7.59
N CYS A 140 -8.83 41.33 7.61
CA CYS A 140 -7.67 41.14 8.49
C CYS A 140 -6.57 42.19 8.23
N GLN A 141 -6.34 42.52 6.95
CA GLN A 141 -5.35 43.52 6.55
C GLN A 141 -5.81 44.93 6.94
N GLN A 142 -7.05 45.31 6.59
CA GLN A 142 -7.63 46.60 6.97
C GLN A 142 -7.57 46.84 8.48
N ARG A 143 -7.98 45.84 9.27
CA ARG A 143 -7.97 45.94 10.74
C ARG A 143 -6.56 46.04 11.32
N ALA A 144 -5.56 45.45 10.68
CA ALA A 144 -4.16 45.60 11.09
C ALA A 144 -3.57 46.97 10.69
N ASP A 145 -4.06 47.57 9.61
CA ASP A 145 -3.61 48.88 9.14
C ASP A 145 -4.20 50.02 9.99
N GLU A 146 -5.44 49.86 10.45
CA GLU A 146 -6.16 50.77 11.36
C GLU A 146 -5.76 50.63 12.84
N GLU A 147 -5.06 49.55 13.22
CA GLU A 147 -4.68 49.28 14.61
C GLU A 147 -3.40 50.02 15.03
N ASP A 148 -3.51 50.78 16.11
CA ASP A 148 -2.40 51.55 16.69
C ASP A 148 -1.51 50.71 17.61
N ASP A 149 -2.06 49.69 18.30
CA ASP A 149 -1.28 48.82 19.18
C ASP A 149 -0.35 47.89 18.35
N PRO A 150 0.99 48.02 18.44
CA PRO A 150 1.91 47.20 17.67
C PRO A 150 1.76 45.70 17.96
N GLY A 151 1.36 45.34 19.20
CA GLY A 151 1.14 43.97 19.61
C GLY A 151 -0.06 43.34 18.92
N MET A 152 -1.21 44.00 18.96
CA MET A 152 -2.43 43.57 18.31
C MET A 152 -2.30 43.55 16.78
N LYS A 153 -1.67 44.57 16.19
CA LYS A 153 -1.33 44.61 14.77
C LYS A 153 -0.52 43.38 14.33
N HIS A 154 0.53 43.03 15.08
CA HIS A 154 1.31 41.83 14.79
C HIS A 154 0.47 40.54 14.87
N ARG A 155 -0.44 40.43 15.85
CA ARG A 155 -1.33 39.28 15.98
C ARG A 155 -2.29 39.13 14.79
N LEU A 156 -2.89 40.23 14.33
CA LEU A 156 -3.79 40.24 13.17
C LEU A 156 -3.08 39.83 11.87
N LEU A 157 -1.90 40.39 11.61
CA LEU A 157 -1.09 40.02 10.44
C LEU A 157 -0.65 38.55 10.49
N ARG A 158 -0.29 38.06 11.68
CA ARG A 158 0.08 36.66 11.89
C ARG A 158 -1.10 35.72 11.69
N LEU A 159 -2.29 36.09 12.18
CA LEU A 159 -3.52 35.33 11.95
C LEU A 159 -3.79 35.22 10.45
N GLY A 160 -3.87 36.35 9.74
CA GLY A 160 -4.15 36.38 8.31
C GLY A 160 -3.19 35.50 7.51
N ARG A 161 -1.88 35.60 7.78
CA ARG A 161 -0.87 34.77 7.10
C ARG A 161 -1.04 33.28 7.38
N LYS A 162 -1.13 32.88 8.65
CA LYS A 162 -1.19 31.46 9.00
C LYS A 162 -2.53 30.82 8.61
N LEU A 163 -3.63 31.55 8.76
CA LEU A 163 -4.94 31.05 8.33
C LEU A 163 -5.00 30.90 6.82
N LYS A 164 -4.33 31.78 6.06
CA LYS A 164 -4.18 31.64 4.60
C LYS A 164 -3.42 30.37 4.22
N GLU A 165 -2.33 30.05 4.89
CA GLU A 165 -1.61 28.77 4.68
C GLU A 165 -2.51 27.55 4.95
N VAL A 166 -3.32 27.60 6.02
CA VAL A 166 -4.28 26.52 6.34
C VAL A 166 -5.41 26.45 5.32
N ASP A 167 -5.93 27.59 4.86
CA ASP A 167 -6.96 27.68 3.83
C ASP A 167 -6.50 27.09 2.49
N GLU A 168 -5.30 27.45 2.03
CA GLU A 168 -4.70 26.92 0.80
C GLU A 168 -4.48 25.40 0.91
N ASP A 169 -4.14 24.89 2.10
CA ASP A 169 -4.03 23.46 2.35
C ASP A 169 -5.38 22.74 2.34
N VAL A 170 -6.40 23.32 2.99
CA VAL A 170 -7.79 22.82 2.96
C VAL A 170 -8.31 22.74 1.53
N GLN A 171 -8.09 23.76 0.72
CA GLN A 171 -8.53 23.77 -0.68
C GLN A 171 -7.85 22.70 -1.52
N ARG A 172 -6.53 22.52 -1.39
CA ARG A 172 -5.83 21.43 -2.09
C ARG A 172 -6.40 20.06 -1.73
N HIS A 173 -6.75 19.85 -0.46
CA HIS A 173 -7.37 18.61 -0.02
C HIS A 173 -8.82 18.46 -0.49
N ASP A 174 -9.60 19.53 -0.52
CA ASP A 174 -10.96 19.53 -1.08
C ASP A 174 -10.94 19.23 -2.58
N GLU A 175 -10.02 19.81 -3.34
CA GLU A 175 -9.82 19.50 -4.75
C GLU A 175 -9.51 18.01 -4.97
N LEU A 176 -8.59 17.45 -4.17
CA LEU A 176 -8.28 16.01 -4.24
C LEU A 176 -9.50 15.16 -3.87
N LEU A 177 -10.24 15.54 -2.84
CA LEU A 177 -11.47 14.85 -2.43
C LEU A 177 -12.53 14.91 -3.54
N GLN A 178 -12.69 16.04 -4.22
CA GLN A 178 -13.61 16.17 -5.35
C GLN A 178 -13.21 15.27 -6.52
N VAL A 179 -11.92 15.21 -6.86
CA VAL A 179 -11.42 14.28 -7.91
C VAL A 179 -11.77 12.83 -7.58
N VAL A 180 -11.57 12.42 -6.32
CA VAL A 180 -11.88 11.07 -5.85
C VAL A 180 -13.40 10.81 -5.83
N LYS A 181 -14.22 11.78 -5.40
CA LYS A 181 -15.68 11.69 -5.39
C LYS A 181 -16.27 11.55 -6.79
N ASN A 182 -15.68 12.23 -7.78
CA ASN A 182 -16.17 12.22 -9.15
C ASN A 182 -15.85 10.92 -9.89
N ALA A 183 -14.83 10.17 -9.45
CA ALA A 183 -14.41 8.92 -10.07
C ALA A 183 -14.12 7.82 -9.02
N PRO A 184 -15.13 7.36 -8.27
CA PRO A 184 -14.94 6.41 -7.17
C PRO A 184 -14.47 5.02 -7.63
N SER A 185 -14.68 4.66 -8.91
CA SER A 185 -14.17 3.42 -9.51
C SER A 185 -12.69 3.51 -9.91
N GLU A 186 -12.12 4.71 -10.00
CA GLU A 186 -10.76 4.97 -10.50
C GLU A 186 -9.81 5.42 -9.38
N ILE A 187 -10.20 5.26 -8.11
CA ILE A 187 -9.41 5.68 -6.95
C ILE A 187 -7.99 5.09 -7.00
N GLY A 188 -7.84 3.83 -7.43
CA GLY A 188 -6.53 3.20 -7.60
C GLY A 188 -5.63 3.94 -8.59
N ASP A 189 -6.17 4.36 -9.73
CA ASP A 189 -5.43 5.08 -10.76
C ASP A 189 -5.10 6.52 -10.34
N ILE A 190 -6.02 7.18 -9.63
CA ILE A 190 -5.81 8.50 -9.06
C ILE A 190 -4.67 8.44 -8.04
N VAL A 191 -4.69 7.46 -7.13
CA VAL A 191 -3.61 7.24 -6.15
C VAL A 191 -2.29 6.98 -6.85
N ALA A 192 -2.26 6.12 -7.87
CA ALA A 192 -1.01 5.82 -8.59
C ALA A 192 -0.39 7.06 -9.26
N ARG A 193 -1.20 7.98 -9.79
CA ARG A 193 -0.73 9.21 -10.45
C ARG A 193 -0.40 10.34 -9.48
N ARG A 194 -1.11 10.41 -8.36
CA ARG A 194 -1.05 11.51 -7.38
C ARG A 194 -0.63 11.06 -5.99
N ARG A 195 0.11 9.96 -5.86
CA ARG A 195 0.46 9.34 -4.56
C ARG A 195 0.98 10.36 -3.53
N LYS A 196 1.81 11.30 -3.96
CA LYS A 196 2.38 12.39 -3.14
C LYS A 196 1.35 13.30 -2.46
N ASP A 197 0.14 13.41 -3.03
CA ASP A 197 -0.93 14.27 -2.52
C ASP A 197 -1.78 13.54 -1.45
N PHE A 198 -1.70 12.21 -1.36
CA PHE A 198 -2.35 11.41 -0.31
C PHE A 198 -1.49 11.35 0.96
N THR A 199 -1.43 12.49 1.65
CA THR A 199 -0.65 12.67 2.88
C THR A 199 -1.47 12.37 4.14
N LYS A 200 -0.81 12.35 5.30
CA LYS A 200 -1.50 12.25 6.59
C LYS A 200 -2.49 13.39 6.79
N GLU A 201 -2.12 14.60 6.36
CA GLU A 201 -2.89 15.82 6.44
C GLU A 201 -4.17 15.73 5.59
N PHE A 202 -4.10 15.12 4.41
CA PHE A 202 -5.27 14.83 3.59
C PHE A 202 -6.26 13.90 4.32
N PHE A 203 -5.80 12.82 4.92
CA PHE A 203 -6.69 11.90 5.66
C PHE A 203 -7.27 12.55 6.94
N MET A 204 -6.51 13.42 7.61
CA MET A 204 -7.03 14.23 8.71
C MET A 204 -8.12 15.19 8.24
N HIS A 205 -7.92 15.85 7.09
CA HIS A 205 -8.94 16.71 6.47
C HIS A 205 -10.19 15.91 6.11
N LEU A 206 -10.03 14.74 5.50
CA LEU A 206 -11.14 13.86 5.14
C LEU A 206 -11.98 13.45 6.35
N HIS A 207 -11.34 13.15 7.47
CA HIS A 207 -12.02 12.86 8.73
C HIS A 207 -12.80 14.09 9.24
N ALA A 208 -12.20 15.28 9.20
CA ALA A 208 -12.88 16.51 9.59
C ALA A 208 -14.11 16.82 8.70
N VAL A 209 -14.01 16.55 7.40
CA VAL A 209 -15.14 16.65 6.47
C VAL A 209 -16.22 15.62 6.79
N ALA A 210 -15.87 14.36 7.08
CA ALA A 210 -16.84 13.36 7.48
C ALA A 210 -17.58 13.73 8.79
N GLU A 211 -16.87 14.31 9.75
CA GLU A 211 -17.44 14.82 11.00
C GLU A 211 -18.39 16.02 10.78
N SER A 212 -18.21 16.79 9.71
CA SER A 212 -19.08 17.95 9.44
C SER A 212 -20.51 17.54 9.07
N TYR A 213 -20.68 16.36 8.50
CA TYR A 213 -21.98 15.75 8.21
C TYR A 213 -22.61 15.03 9.41
N HIS A 214 -22.38 15.51 10.64
CA HIS A 214 -22.95 14.93 11.87
C HIS A 214 -24.49 14.74 11.85
N ASP A 215 -25.22 15.61 11.16
CA ASP A 215 -26.68 15.52 11.00
C ASP A 215 -27.11 14.64 9.80
N ASN A 216 -26.15 14.14 9.01
CA ASN A 216 -26.40 13.35 7.81
C ASN A 216 -25.49 12.12 7.76
N GLU A 217 -25.93 11.07 8.43
CA GLU A 217 -25.24 9.78 8.51
C GLU A 217 -24.96 9.16 7.14
N VAL A 218 -25.81 9.40 6.15
CA VAL A 218 -25.62 8.87 4.78
C VAL A 218 -24.39 9.50 4.14
N GLU A 219 -24.30 10.84 4.12
CA GLU A 219 -23.15 11.56 3.57
C GLU A 219 -21.88 11.23 4.35
N GLN A 220 -21.95 11.19 5.68
CA GLN A 220 -20.82 10.80 6.52
C GLN A 220 -20.26 9.42 6.15
N ASN A 221 -21.14 8.41 5.98
CA ASN A 221 -20.75 7.07 5.59
C ASN A 221 -20.15 7.02 4.18
N VAL A 222 -20.63 7.85 3.25
CA VAL A 222 -20.05 7.97 1.90
C VAL A 222 -18.62 8.50 1.98
N ILE A 223 -18.37 9.58 2.73
CA ILE A 223 -17.02 10.14 2.90
C ILE A 223 -16.09 9.13 3.59
N ALA A 224 -16.55 8.45 4.64
CA ALA A 224 -15.76 7.45 5.35
C ALA A 224 -15.39 6.27 4.43
N LYS A 225 -16.33 5.79 3.60
CA LYS A 225 -16.07 4.72 2.62
C LYS A 225 -15.05 5.14 1.57
N ILE A 226 -15.15 6.37 1.06
CA ILE A 226 -14.16 6.93 0.14
C ILE A 226 -12.78 6.96 0.81
N GLY A 227 -12.70 7.43 2.06
CA GLY A 227 -11.46 7.47 2.83
C GLY A 227 -10.80 6.12 3.02
N ASN A 228 -11.58 5.12 3.41
CA ASN A 228 -11.09 3.74 3.56
C ASN A 228 -10.59 3.18 2.22
N THR A 229 -11.28 3.50 1.12
CA THR A 229 -10.89 3.06 -0.23
C THR A 229 -9.59 3.74 -0.68
N CYS A 230 -9.44 5.04 -0.45
CA CYS A 230 -8.20 5.77 -0.70
C CYS A 230 -7.04 5.21 0.12
N LEU A 231 -7.25 4.92 1.41
CA LEU A 231 -6.23 4.37 2.28
C LEU A 231 -5.78 2.98 1.81
N ALA A 232 -6.74 2.11 1.49
CA ALA A 232 -6.45 0.78 0.95
C ALA A 232 -5.68 0.86 -0.38
N ALA A 233 -6.07 1.79 -1.27
CA ALA A 233 -5.37 2.01 -2.53
C ALA A 233 -3.94 2.53 -2.33
N VAL A 234 -3.73 3.45 -1.38
CA VAL A 234 -2.40 3.95 -0.99
C VAL A 234 -1.53 2.81 -0.46
N GLN A 235 -2.05 2.02 0.47
CA GLN A 235 -1.32 0.87 1.02
C GLN A 235 -0.96 -0.15 -0.07
N ALA A 236 -1.90 -0.44 -0.98
CA ALA A 236 -1.65 -1.34 -2.10
C ALA A 236 -0.57 -0.81 -3.05
N TYR A 237 -0.61 0.50 -3.38
CA TYR A 237 0.40 1.14 -4.22
C TYR A 237 1.79 1.13 -3.59
N ASP A 238 1.89 1.50 -2.31
CA ASP A 238 3.16 1.55 -1.57
C ASP A 238 3.75 0.14 -1.47
N THR A 239 2.94 -0.85 -1.08
CA THR A 239 3.36 -2.26 -1.00
C THR A 239 3.83 -2.79 -2.35
N ALA A 240 3.12 -2.45 -3.44
CA ALA A 240 3.50 -2.86 -4.78
C ALA A 240 4.82 -2.21 -5.22
N THR A 241 5.01 -0.92 -4.91
CA THR A 241 6.25 -0.19 -5.21
C THR A 241 7.44 -0.76 -4.46
N GLU A 242 7.30 -0.98 -3.15
CA GLU A 242 8.32 -1.64 -2.31
C GLU A 242 8.65 -3.05 -2.84
N SER A 243 7.63 -3.81 -3.26
CA SER A 243 7.83 -5.13 -3.86
C SER A 243 8.61 -5.06 -5.18
N ILE A 244 8.35 -4.07 -6.03
CA ILE A 244 9.08 -3.89 -7.29
C ILE A 244 10.55 -3.54 -7.00
N GLU A 245 10.80 -2.63 -6.06
CA GLU A 245 12.14 -2.27 -5.64
C GLU A 245 12.91 -3.47 -5.07
N ALA A 246 12.26 -4.29 -4.25
CA ALA A 246 12.84 -5.52 -3.72
C ALA A 246 13.19 -6.52 -4.84
N ILE A 247 12.31 -6.68 -5.84
CA ILE A 247 12.58 -7.54 -7.01
C ILE A 247 13.76 -7.00 -7.83
N ASN A 248 13.82 -5.70 -8.10
CA ASN A 248 14.92 -5.09 -8.85
C ASN A 248 16.26 -5.23 -8.12
N ALA A 249 16.27 -5.04 -6.79
CA ALA A 249 17.45 -5.23 -5.97
C ALA A 249 17.90 -6.71 -5.96
N ALA A 250 16.94 -7.64 -5.86
CA ALA A 250 17.20 -9.08 -5.95
C ALA A 250 17.76 -9.46 -7.33
N GLU A 251 17.26 -8.88 -8.42
CA GLU A 251 17.77 -9.11 -9.77
C GLU A 251 19.24 -8.71 -9.90
N LEU A 252 19.61 -7.52 -9.42
CA LEU A 252 21.00 -7.05 -9.43
C LEU A 252 21.93 -7.99 -8.64
N LYS A 253 21.50 -8.42 -7.45
CA LYS A 253 22.26 -9.39 -6.65
C LYS A 253 22.38 -10.74 -7.36
N PHE A 254 21.31 -11.23 -7.96
CA PHE A 254 21.32 -12.50 -8.68
C PHE A 254 22.22 -12.47 -9.92
N GLN A 255 22.22 -11.36 -10.67
CA GLN A 255 23.16 -11.13 -11.76
C GLN A 255 24.61 -11.12 -11.27
N ASP A 256 24.90 -10.46 -10.13
CA ASP A 256 26.24 -10.48 -9.54
C ASP A 256 26.68 -11.89 -9.09
N LEU A 257 25.74 -12.73 -8.63
CA LEU A 257 26.00 -14.14 -8.31
C LEU A 257 26.34 -14.94 -9.56
N ILE A 258 25.52 -14.87 -10.62
CA ILE A 258 25.73 -15.62 -11.87
C ILE A 258 27.02 -15.19 -12.57
N ASN A 259 27.36 -13.91 -12.54
CA ASN A 259 28.58 -13.38 -13.16
C ASN A 259 29.84 -13.61 -12.31
N SER A 260 29.75 -14.40 -11.23
CA SER A 260 30.92 -14.76 -10.43
C SER A 260 31.89 -15.62 -11.24
N PRO A 261 33.22 -15.48 -11.02
CA PRO A 261 34.23 -16.20 -11.80
C PRO A 261 34.25 -17.72 -11.54
N SER A 262 33.58 -18.20 -10.49
CA SER A 262 33.44 -19.64 -10.16
C SER A 262 32.22 -19.89 -9.27
N VAL A 263 31.78 -21.15 -9.20
CA VAL A 263 30.71 -21.60 -8.29
C VAL A 263 31.07 -21.35 -6.84
N ASP A 264 32.32 -21.62 -6.44
CA ASP A 264 32.79 -21.37 -5.07
C ASP A 264 32.74 -19.89 -4.72
N ALA A 265 33.14 -19.00 -5.65
CA ALA A 265 33.05 -17.56 -5.45
C ALA A 265 31.59 -17.11 -5.29
N ALA A 266 30.67 -17.66 -6.09
CA ALA A 266 29.25 -17.36 -5.99
C ALA A 266 28.64 -17.86 -4.67
N CYS A 267 28.99 -19.07 -4.21
CA CYS A 267 28.53 -19.61 -2.94
C CYS A 267 29.00 -18.76 -1.76
N ARG A 268 30.27 -18.34 -1.74
CA ARG A 268 30.79 -17.42 -0.71
C ARG A 268 30.07 -16.08 -0.71
N LYS A 269 29.65 -15.56 -1.87
CA LYS A 269 28.82 -14.35 -1.94
C LYS A 269 27.46 -14.57 -1.29
N ILE A 270 26.82 -15.72 -1.50
CA ILE A 270 25.56 -16.07 -0.82
C ILE A 270 25.77 -16.12 0.69
N ASP A 271 26.85 -16.75 1.17
CA ASP A 271 27.16 -16.80 2.61
C ASP A 271 27.35 -15.38 3.18
N ASN A 272 28.12 -14.52 2.51
CA ASN A 272 28.28 -13.12 2.90
C ASN A 272 26.97 -12.32 2.92
N LEU A 273 26.05 -12.60 1.98
CA LEU A 273 24.72 -11.97 1.95
C LEU A 273 23.88 -12.44 3.13
N ALA A 274 23.95 -13.72 3.50
CA ALA A 274 23.25 -14.27 4.65
C ALA A 274 23.76 -13.65 5.97
N GLU A 275 25.09 -13.58 6.16
CA GLU A 275 25.72 -12.97 7.34
C GLU A 275 25.31 -11.50 7.54
N LYS A 276 25.05 -10.77 6.45
CA LYS A 276 24.64 -9.36 6.48
C LYS A 276 23.12 -9.17 6.54
N ASN A 277 22.32 -10.23 6.67
CA ASN A 277 20.85 -10.19 6.54
C ASN A 277 20.37 -9.59 5.21
N GLN A 278 21.15 -9.75 4.14
CA GLN A 278 20.87 -9.27 2.79
C GLN A 278 20.46 -10.38 1.82
N LEU A 279 20.42 -11.64 2.29
CA LEU A 279 19.82 -12.77 1.59
C LEU A 279 18.29 -12.70 1.77
N ASP A 280 17.68 -11.72 1.13
CA ASP A 280 16.25 -11.44 1.23
C ASP A 280 15.38 -12.49 0.51
N SER A 281 14.09 -12.51 0.86
CA SER A 281 13.12 -13.48 0.32
C SER A 281 12.94 -13.36 -1.20
N ALA A 282 13.07 -12.17 -1.78
CA ALA A 282 12.95 -11.96 -3.22
C ALA A 282 14.15 -12.58 -3.96
N LEU A 283 15.38 -12.39 -3.46
CA LEU A 283 16.58 -13.04 -4.01
C LEU A 283 16.51 -14.56 -3.91
N VAL A 284 16.09 -15.09 -2.76
CA VAL A 284 15.91 -16.54 -2.56
C VAL A 284 14.88 -17.12 -3.54
N LEU A 285 13.75 -16.44 -3.70
CA LEU A 285 12.71 -16.86 -4.63
C LEU A 285 13.22 -16.85 -6.07
N MET A 286 14.03 -15.85 -6.45
CA MET A 286 14.64 -15.75 -7.76
C MET A 286 15.61 -16.91 -8.04
N ILE A 287 16.50 -17.22 -7.09
CA ILE A 287 17.42 -18.38 -7.19
C ILE A 287 16.62 -19.68 -7.32
N THR A 288 15.56 -19.84 -6.52
CA THR A 288 14.70 -21.03 -6.53
C THR A 288 13.98 -21.19 -7.86
N LYS A 289 13.42 -20.11 -8.41
CA LYS A 289 12.74 -20.10 -9.72
C LYS A 289 13.72 -20.39 -10.86
N ALA A 290 14.92 -19.82 -10.81
CA ALA A 290 15.94 -20.07 -11.81
C ALA A 290 16.36 -21.55 -11.82
N TRP A 291 16.59 -22.15 -10.64
CA TRP A 291 16.87 -23.58 -10.53
C TRP A 291 15.70 -24.45 -11.02
N SER A 292 14.46 -24.16 -10.61
CA SER A 292 13.31 -24.96 -11.04
C SER A 292 13.13 -24.92 -12.56
N ALA A 293 13.26 -23.73 -13.17
CA ALA A 293 13.17 -23.57 -14.61
C ALA A 293 14.32 -24.29 -15.34
N ALA A 294 15.54 -24.19 -14.83
CA ALA A 294 16.72 -24.87 -15.40
C ALA A 294 16.61 -26.39 -15.32
N LYS A 295 16.07 -26.93 -14.22
CA LYS A 295 15.87 -28.36 -14.03
C LYS A 295 14.85 -28.94 -15.01
N GLU A 296 13.78 -28.21 -15.32
CA GLU A 296 12.69 -28.69 -16.18
C GLU A 296 12.99 -28.53 -17.68
N THR A 297 13.92 -27.65 -18.05
CA THR A 297 14.23 -27.39 -19.46
C THR A 297 15.34 -28.30 -20.01
N ASN A 298 15.17 -28.72 -21.26
CA ASN A 298 16.21 -29.39 -22.04
C ASN A 298 17.07 -28.40 -22.85
N MET A 299 16.79 -27.09 -22.76
CA MET A 299 17.47 -26.05 -23.53
C MET A 299 18.76 -25.53 -22.86
N MET A 300 18.98 -25.84 -21.59
CA MET A 300 20.17 -25.44 -20.84
C MET A 300 21.17 -26.58 -20.75
N LYS A 301 22.47 -26.25 -20.82
CA LYS A 301 23.55 -27.22 -20.63
C LYS A 301 23.59 -27.70 -19.18
N ASP A 302 24.10 -28.90 -18.97
CA ASP A 302 24.17 -29.52 -17.64
C ASP A 302 25.08 -28.73 -16.69
N GLU A 303 26.13 -28.06 -17.18
CA GLU A 303 26.97 -27.21 -16.35
C GLU A 303 26.19 -26.02 -15.77
N VAL A 304 25.25 -25.45 -16.54
CA VAL A 304 24.40 -24.34 -16.05
C VAL A 304 23.43 -24.85 -14.99
N LYS A 305 22.89 -26.06 -15.18
CA LYS A 305 22.01 -26.71 -14.19
C LYS A 305 22.75 -26.98 -12.89
N ASP A 306 23.99 -27.47 -12.98
CA ASP A 306 24.83 -27.75 -11.83
C ASP A 306 25.18 -26.48 -11.04
N ILE A 307 25.57 -25.40 -11.73
CA ILE A 307 25.81 -24.09 -11.11
C ILE A 307 24.55 -23.62 -10.36
N LEU A 308 23.39 -23.61 -11.01
CA LEU A 308 22.13 -23.16 -10.39
C LEU A 308 21.69 -24.05 -9.23
N TYR A 309 21.94 -25.36 -9.31
CA TYR A 309 21.71 -26.30 -8.22
C TYR A 309 22.57 -25.94 -7.01
N HIS A 310 23.86 -25.68 -7.20
CA HIS A 310 24.76 -25.27 -6.12
C HIS A 310 24.32 -23.95 -5.47
N LEU A 311 23.96 -22.93 -6.26
CA LEU A 311 23.44 -21.68 -5.71
C LEU A 311 22.16 -21.89 -4.90
N TYR A 312 21.23 -22.71 -5.41
CA TYR A 312 20.01 -23.08 -4.70
C TYR A 312 20.31 -23.79 -3.38
N MET A 313 21.18 -24.79 -3.38
CA MET A 313 21.54 -25.56 -2.19
C MET A 313 22.21 -24.67 -1.13
N THR A 314 23.10 -23.77 -1.54
CA THR A 314 23.76 -22.82 -0.63
C THR A 314 22.77 -21.80 -0.04
N ALA A 315 21.91 -21.20 -0.86
CA ALA A 315 20.88 -20.27 -0.39
C ALA A 315 19.89 -20.96 0.56
N ARG A 316 19.44 -22.17 0.21
CA ARG A 316 18.58 -22.99 1.06
C ARG A 316 19.25 -23.36 2.39
N GLY A 317 20.52 -23.74 2.36
CA GLY A 317 21.27 -24.06 3.57
C GLY A 317 21.38 -22.87 4.53
N ASN A 318 21.65 -21.67 3.99
CA ASN A 318 21.70 -20.45 4.79
C ASN A 318 20.33 -20.10 5.39
N LEU A 319 19.24 -20.24 4.63
CA LEU A 319 17.89 -20.04 5.18
C LEU A 319 17.57 -20.99 6.32
N GLN A 320 17.94 -22.27 6.19
CA GLN A 320 17.73 -23.25 7.24
C GLN A 320 18.47 -22.90 8.53
N ARG A 321 19.67 -22.33 8.44
CA ARG A 321 20.44 -21.86 9.60
C ARG A 321 19.85 -20.61 10.24
N LEU A 322 19.28 -19.72 9.44
CA LEU A 322 18.61 -18.50 9.93
C LEU A 322 17.20 -18.77 10.48
N MET A 323 16.64 -19.97 10.28
CA MET A 323 15.32 -20.32 10.81
C MET A 323 15.34 -20.36 12.34
N PRO A 324 14.44 -19.62 13.02
CA PRO A 324 14.26 -19.73 14.45
C PRO A 324 14.00 -21.19 14.84
N LYS A 325 14.57 -21.60 15.99
CA LYS A 325 14.46 -22.99 16.46
C LYS A 325 13.01 -23.45 16.63
N GLU A 326 12.10 -22.55 17.00
CA GLU A 326 10.66 -22.85 17.09
C GLU A 326 10.09 -23.27 15.74
N VAL A 327 10.50 -22.64 14.63
CA VAL A 327 10.01 -23.03 13.29
C VAL A 327 10.56 -24.40 12.89
N ARG A 328 11.80 -24.72 13.29
CA ARG A 328 12.40 -26.03 13.07
C ARG A 328 11.68 -27.13 13.88
N ILE A 329 11.35 -26.86 15.14
CA ILE A 329 10.54 -27.73 16.00
C ILE A 329 9.15 -27.95 15.38
N VAL A 330 8.44 -26.88 14.98
CA VAL A 330 7.12 -27.01 14.33
C VAL A 330 7.20 -27.86 13.07
N LYS A 331 8.23 -27.67 12.23
CA LYS A 331 8.41 -28.47 11.01
C LYS A 331 8.58 -29.95 11.31
N TYR A 332 9.34 -30.30 12.35
CA TYR A 332 9.47 -31.69 12.80
C TYR A 332 8.13 -32.24 13.31
N LEU A 333 7.43 -31.51 14.19
CA LEU A 333 6.13 -31.92 14.72
C LEU A 333 5.10 -32.14 13.61
N LEU A 334 5.09 -31.29 12.58
CA LEU A 334 4.20 -31.44 11.42
C LEU A 334 4.46 -32.72 10.62
N SER A 335 5.67 -33.28 10.67
CA SER A 335 5.99 -34.55 10.01
C SER A 335 5.46 -35.78 10.75
N ILE A 336 5.06 -35.64 12.01
CA ILE A 336 4.55 -36.75 12.84
C ILE A 336 3.06 -36.95 12.59
N GLU A 337 2.66 -38.11 12.10
CA GLU A 337 1.26 -38.43 11.79
C GLU A 337 0.49 -39.00 13.00
N ASP A 338 1.15 -39.76 13.86
CA ASP A 338 0.53 -40.37 15.04
C ASP A 338 0.35 -39.35 16.18
N PRO A 339 -0.88 -39.12 16.67
CA PRO A 339 -1.14 -38.21 17.79
C PRO A 339 -0.39 -38.54 19.08
N LYS A 340 -0.10 -39.83 19.35
CA LYS A 340 0.65 -40.22 20.55
C LYS A 340 2.12 -39.86 20.44
N MET A 341 2.73 -40.14 19.28
CA MET A 341 4.10 -39.72 18.99
C MET A 341 4.23 -38.19 18.96
N LEU A 342 3.23 -37.47 18.45
CA LEU A 342 3.22 -36.00 18.46
C LEU A 342 3.24 -35.44 19.89
N LEU A 343 2.44 -36.02 20.78
CA LEU A 343 2.42 -35.64 22.20
C LEU A 343 3.76 -35.94 22.88
N SER A 344 4.38 -37.09 22.58
CA SER A 344 5.73 -37.41 23.09
C SER A 344 6.75 -36.39 22.59
N ALA A 345 6.76 -36.10 21.29
CA ALA A 345 7.68 -35.13 20.70
C ALA A 345 7.47 -33.70 21.22
N LEU A 346 6.24 -33.32 21.59
CA LEU A 346 5.97 -32.07 22.29
C LEU A 346 6.58 -32.06 23.70
N ASN A 347 6.43 -33.15 24.46
CA ASN A 347 7.08 -33.26 25.77
C ASN A 347 8.60 -33.17 25.65
N ASP A 348 9.18 -33.84 24.65
CA ASP A 348 10.62 -33.79 24.38
C ASP A 348 11.05 -32.36 24.02
N ALA A 349 10.31 -31.68 23.13
CA ALA A 349 10.57 -30.30 22.74
C ALA A 349 10.42 -29.28 23.89
N PHE A 350 9.66 -29.60 24.93
CA PHE A 350 9.48 -28.74 26.12
C PHE A 350 10.41 -29.11 27.28
N THR A 351 11.16 -30.21 27.16
CA THR A 351 12.10 -30.64 28.18
C THR A 351 13.46 -29.98 27.90
N PRO A 352 13.99 -29.14 28.81
CA PRO A 352 15.31 -28.55 28.62
C PRO A 352 16.39 -29.62 28.52
N GLY A 353 17.25 -29.51 27.51
CA GLY A 353 18.35 -30.45 27.28
C GLY A 353 19.47 -29.80 26.44
N ASP A 354 20.53 -30.56 26.16
CA ASP A 354 21.61 -30.06 25.32
C ASP A 354 21.13 -29.88 23.87
N GLU A 355 21.28 -28.66 23.34
CA GLU A 355 20.91 -28.35 21.96
C GLU A 355 22.01 -28.82 21.01
N LEU A 356 21.64 -29.65 20.04
CA LEU A 356 22.53 -30.12 18.99
C LEU A 356 21.90 -29.77 17.64
N GLU A 357 22.57 -28.93 16.87
CA GLU A 357 22.15 -28.58 15.51
C GLU A 357 22.89 -29.46 14.50
N GLY A 358 22.15 -30.27 13.76
CA GLY A 358 22.66 -31.25 12.81
C GLY A 358 22.22 -30.96 11.38
N LYS A 359 22.84 -31.63 10.41
CA LYS A 359 22.45 -31.50 9.00
C LYS A 359 21.11 -32.17 8.70
N ASP A 360 20.77 -33.21 9.47
CA ASP A 360 19.59 -34.07 9.27
C ASP A 360 18.67 -34.17 10.50
N PHE A 361 19.19 -33.96 11.72
CA PHE A 361 18.42 -33.99 12.96
C PHE A 361 18.89 -32.89 13.90
N ASP A 362 17.96 -32.06 14.36
CA ASP A 362 18.22 -31.09 15.40
C ASP A 362 17.61 -31.58 16.72
N ASN A 363 18.41 -31.60 17.78
CA ASN A 363 17.90 -31.73 19.14
C ASN A 363 17.67 -30.31 19.69
N LEU A 364 16.43 -29.82 19.61
CA LEU A 364 16.07 -28.45 20.00
C LEU A 364 14.98 -28.50 21.06
N TYR A 365 15.08 -27.60 22.04
CA TYR A 365 14.01 -27.38 23.01
C TYR A 365 13.51 -25.94 22.97
N THR A 366 12.27 -25.75 23.39
CA THR A 366 11.61 -24.45 23.52
C THR A 366 10.62 -24.49 24.70
N THR A 367 9.90 -23.39 24.92
CA THR A 367 8.86 -23.34 25.95
C THR A 367 7.47 -23.43 25.31
N PRO A 368 6.47 -23.98 26.02
CA PRO A 368 5.08 -24.02 25.54
C PRO A 368 4.59 -22.67 25.04
N GLU A 369 4.88 -21.58 25.76
CA GLU A 369 4.45 -20.22 25.42
C GLU A 369 5.05 -19.73 24.11
N LYS A 370 6.35 -20.02 23.87
CA LYS A 370 7.05 -19.59 22.66
C LYS A 370 6.55 -20.34 21.44
N LEU A 371 6.42 -21.66 21.55
CA LEU A 371 5.91 -22.50 20.47
C LEU A 371 4.45 -22.14 20.12
N HIS A 372 3.60 -21.97 21.14
CA HIS A 372 2.21 -21.54 20.96
C HIS A 372 2.13 -20.17 20.28
N THR A 373 2.94 -19.20 20.71
CA THR A 373 2.97 -17.85 20.10
C THR A 373 3.36 -17.91 18.62
N TRP A 374 4.37 -18.71 18.27
CA TRP A 374 4.79 -18.91 16.87
C TRP A 374 3.70 -19.56 16.02
N ILE A 375 3.10 -20.66 16.50
CA ILE A 375 2.04 -21.36 15.78
C ILE A 375 0.85 -20.43 15.56
N LYS A 376 0.41 -19.72 16.60
CA LYS A 376 -0.69 -18.76 16.54
C LYS A 376 -0.39 -17.62 15.56
N ALA A 377 0.85 -17.11 15.54
CA ALA A 377 1.24 -16.07 14.58
C ALA A 377 1.11 -16.55 13.13
N VAL A 378 1.51 -17.79 12.83
CA VAL A 378 1.38 -18.40 11.50
C VAL A 378 -0.09 -18.61 11.11
N VAL A 379 -0.91 -19.15 12.01
CA VAL A 379 -2.35 -19.37 11.79
C VAL A 379 -3.07 -18.03 11.56
N ASN A 380 -2.79 -17.04 12.41
CA ASN A 380 -3.32 -15.68 12.25
C ASN A 380 -2.92 -15.09 10.90
N ALA A 381 -1.64 -15.16 10.53
CA ALA A 381 -1.16 -14.64 9.26
C ALA A 381 -1.91 -15.28 8.08
N TYR A 382 -2.18 -16.59 8.13
CA TYR A 382 -2.98 -17.27 7.10
C TYR A 382 -4.41 -16.72 6.99
N HIS A 383 -5.09 -16.46 8.12
CA HIS A 383 -6.48 -15.96 8.11
C HIS A 383 -6.60 -14.46 7.82
N PHE A 384 -5.67 -13.64 8.30
CA PHE A 384 -5.60 -12.19 8.02
C PHE A 384 -5.17 -11.89 6.57
N SER A 385 -4.59 -12.87 5.87
CA SER A 385 -4.11 -12.77 4.49
C SER A 385 -5.18 -12.44 3.42
N ARG A 386 -6.45 -12.27 3.79
CA ARG A 386 -7.61 -12.21 2.88
C ARG A 386 -7.68 -11.00 1.94
N GLU A 387 -6.87 -9.95 2.13
CA GLU A 387 -7.07 -8.65 1.46
C GLU A 387 -6.01 -8.24 0.41
N GLY A 388 -5.00 -9.07 0.09
CA GLY A 388 -3.95 -8.73 -0.90
C GLY A 388 -3.81 -9.73 -2.07
N THR A 389 -3.58 -9.23 -3.29
CA THR A 389 -3.40 -10.04 -4.52
C THR A 389 -2.12 -10.88 -4.53
N LEU A 390 -0.98 -10.33 -4.10
CA LEU A 390 0.29 -11.08 -3.93
C LEU A 390 0.22 -12.12 -2.80
N ILE A 391 -0.66 -11.89 -1.84
CA ILE A 391 -0.84 -12.73 -0.65
C ILE A 391 -1.70 -13.97 -0.97
N LYS A 392 -2.58 -13.89 -1.98
CA LYS A 392 -3.34 -15.03 -2.48
C LYS A 392 -2.42 -16.12 -3.04
N GLU A 393 -1.37 -15.74 -3.77
CA GLU A 393 -0.37 -16.69 -4.28
C GLU A 393 0.42 -17.37 -3.14
N ALA A 394 0.79 -16.61 -2.10
CA ALA A 394 1.42 -17.18 -0.89
C ALA A 394 0.48 -18.10 -0.10
N ARG A 395 -0.82 -17.79 -0.07
CA ARG A 395 -1.87 -18.63 0.54
C ARG A 395 -2.11 -19.92 -0.24
N ASP A 396 -2.12 -19.83 -1.56
CA ASP A 396 -2.26 -20.99 -2.46
C ASP A 396 -1.04 -21.92 -2.39
N LEU A 397 0.11 -21.40 -1.94
CA LEU A 397 1.31 -22.18 -1.59
C LEU A 397 1.24 -22.83 -0.19
N MET A 398 0.36 -22.36 0.72
CA MET A 398 0.15 -22.96 2.04
C MET A 398 -0.96 -24.03 1.98
N ASN A 399 -0.60 -25.28 2.25
CA ASN A 399 -1.53 -26.40 2.21
C ASN A 399 -2.58 -26.28 3.34
N PRO A 400 -3.90 -26.24 3.02
CA PRO A 400 -4.97 -26.13 4.03
C PRO A 400 -4.90 -27.22 5.11
N LYS A 401 -4.41 -28.42 4.77
CA LYS A 401 -4.22 -29.52 5.73
C LYS A 401 -3.14 -29.22 6.77
N ILE A 402 -2.10 -28.46 6.39
CA ILE A 402 -1.03 -28.05 7.31
C ILE A 402 -1.57 -27.02 8.29
N ILE A 403 -2.37 -26.05 7.81
CA ILE A 403 -3.01 -25.05 8.67
C ILE A 403 -3.93 -25.72 9.69
N GLN A 404 -4.77 -26.65 9.26
CA GLN A 404 -5.63 -27.41 10.18
C GLN A 404 -4.80 -28.14 11.25
N LYS A 405 -3.70 -28.78 10.86
CA LYS A 405 -2.80 -29.48 11.79
C LYS A 405 -2.11 -28.51 12.77
N LEU A 406 -1.78 -27.30 12.32
CA LEU A 406 -1.27 -26.22 13.19
C LEU A 406 -2.32 -25.73 14.18
N GLU A 407 -3.58 -25.56 13.77
CA GLU A 407 -4.69 -25.19 14.65
C GLU A 407 -4.96 -26.26 15.72
N GLU A 408 -4.94 -27.53 15.33
CA GLU A 408 -5.07 -28.66 16.26
C GLU A 408 -3.91 -28.70 17.27
N MET A 409 -2.69 -28.44 16.80
CA MET A 409 -1.50 -28.39 17.66
C MET A 409 -1.49 -27.16 18.57
N GLU A 410 -1.95 -25.99 18.11
CA GLU A 410 -2.14 -24.79 18.94
C GLU A 410 -3.07 -25.10 20.12
N LYS A 411 -4.21 -25.72 19.83
CA LYS A 411 -5.17 -26.13 20.85
C LYS A 411 -4.58 -27.17 21.80
N LEU A 412 -3.86 -28.17 21.29
CA LEU A 412 -3.23 -29.20 22.10
C LEU A 412 -2.20 -28.63 23.08
N ILE A 413 -1.36 -27.69 22.63
CA ILE A 413 -0.37 -27.02 23.48
C ILE A 413 -1.07 -26.23 24.58
N ARG A 414 -2.11 -25.48 24.20
CA ARG A 414 -2.90 -24.68 25.14
C ARG A 414 -3.61 -25.53 26.19
N ASP A 415 -4.19 -26.67 25.80
CA ASP A 415 -5.02 -27.48 26.71
C ASP A 415 -4.18 -28.34 27.67
N LYS A 416 -2.92 -28.65 27.33
CA LYS A 416 -2.08 -29.62 28.07
C LYS A 416 -0.81 -29.04 28.69
N PHE A 417 -0.35 -27.87 28.24
CA PHE A 417 0.96 -27.32 28.64
C PHE A 417 0.90 -25.85 29.06
N MET A 418 -0.28 -25.21 29.02
CA MET A 418 -0.53 -23.83 29.46
C MET A 418 -1.78 -23.81 30.34
#